data_AF-A0A1H2PS12-F1
#
_entry.id   AF-A0A1H2PS12-F1
#
_cell.length_a   1.000
_cell.length_b   1.000
_cell.length_c   1.000
_cell.angle_alpha   90.00
_cell.angle_beta   90.00
_cell.angle_gamma   90.00
#
_symmetry.space_group_name_H-M   'P 1'
#
loop_
_entity.id
_entity.type
_entity.pdbx_description
1 polymer ?
#
loop_
_entity_poly.entity_id
_entity_poly.type
_entity_poly.pdbx_seq_one_letter_code
_entity_poly.pdbx_strand_id
1 'polypeptide(L)'
;MRWLSVPGAMPAMRGVGGRRHRRGRAAAPVGALDWPATLRVKGPSALVADHLRHRARPSERGLLQCVLLDCSASMRAGQRLALAKGLLVALFEHAYLQRSEVALICFDGNGAALRVPPSRVPGGVAGAVARWLQPIGGGGGTPLAAAAALAAQTLRRAALRRPAQLRELWVFTDARTAVLPPRPAAADAAFIVDFEQGTLRLGRAARLAERWQAQCIDADALREALTSRMRDGA
;
A
#
# COMPACT_ATOMS: atom_id res chain seq x y z
N MET A 1 9.82 -13.24 22.00
CA MET A 1 8.62 -12.78 21.27
C MET A 1 9.06 -12.15 19.96
N ARG A 2 8.85 -12.85 18.84
CA ARG A 2 9.50 -12.60 17.55
C ARG A 2 8.51 -11.89 16.63
N TRP A 3 8.84 -10.66 16.22
CA TRP A 3 8.03 -9.82 15.33
C TRP A 3 7.95 -10.42 13.93
N LEU A 4 6.75 -10.40 13.35
CA LEU A 4 6.44 -10.79 11.97
C LEU A 4 6.95 -9.71 11.01
N SER A 5 7.92 -10.06 10.16
CA SER A 5 8.32 -9.24 9.02
C SER A 5 7.24 -9.31 7.94
N VAL A 6 6.51 -8.21 7.76
CA VAL A 6 5.64 -7.98 6.60
C VAL A 6 6.54 -7.77 5.37
N PRO A 7 6.38 -8.53 4.28
CA PRO A 7 7.11 -8.27 3.05
C PRO A 7 6.54 -6.98 2.42
N GLY A 8 7.33 -5.91 2.46
CA GLY A 8 6.93 -4.57 2.03
C GLY A 8 7.54 -3.46 2.89
N ALA A 9 7.88 -3.76 4.15
CA ALA A 9 8.55 -2.81 5.04
C ALA A 9 9.99 -2.56 4.56
N MET A 10 10.36 -1.29 4.36
CA MET A 10 11.74 -0.88 4.14
C MET A 10 12.62 -1.37 5.30
N PRO A 11 13.77 -2.03 5.03
CA PRO A 11 14.72 -2.33 6.09
C PRO A 11 15.48 -1.04 6.48
N ALA A 12 15.67 -0.84 7.78
CA ALA A 12 16.49 0.23 8.33
C ALA A 12 17.95 0.12 7.86
N MET A 13 18.52 1.21 7.35
CA MET A 13 19.93 1.31 6.98
C MET A 13 20.83 1.53 8.19
N ARG A 14 21.81 0.64 8.41
CA ARG A 14 23.10 0.96 9.06
C ARG A 14 24.23 0.07 8.51
N GLY A 15 25.31 0.71 8.06
CA GLY A 15 26.71 0.40 8.42
C GLY A 15 27.43 -0.82 7.83
N VAL A 16 28.19 -0.56 6.77
CA VAL A 16 29.49 -1.15 6.31
C VAL A 16 30.14 -2.27 7.16
N GLY A 17 30.53 -3.37 6.49
CA GLY A 17 31.66 -4.21 6.95
C GLY A 17 31.74 -5.67 6.45
N GLY A 18 32.37 -5.89 5.29
CA GLY A 18 33.39 -6.94 5.12
C GLY A 18 33.03 -8.44 4.98
N ARG A 19 33.51 -8.98 3.84
CA ARG A 19 34.01 -10.35 3.56
C ARG A 19 33.08 -11.39 2.92
N ARG A 20 33.58 -11.87 1.77
CA ARG A 20 33.10 -12.94 0.91
C ARG A 20 33.18 -14.30 1.60
N HIS A 21 32.16 -15.13 1.41
CA HIS A 21 32.33 -16.58 1.31
C HIS A 21 31.41 -17.15 0.22
N ARG A 22 32.02 -17.76 -0.80
CA ARG A 22 31.38 -18.72 -1.71
C ARG A 22 31.01 -19.96 -0.91
N ARG A 23 29.76 -20.44 -1.01
CA ARG A 23 29.39 -21.87 -0.90
C ARG A 23 27.92 -22.10 -1.27
N GLY A 24 27.69 -23.12 -2.10
CA GLY A 24 26.47 -23.92 -2.14
C GLY A 24 25.25 -23.27 -2.80
N ARG A 25 24.85 -23.80 -3.96
CA ARG A 25 23.53 -23.59 -4.55
C ARG A 25 22.50 -24.30 -3.65
N ALA A 26 22.07 -23.62 -2.58
CA ALA A 26 21.01 -24.12 -1.71
C ALA A 26 19.69 -24.11 -2.48
N ALA A 27 19.04 -25.27 -2.58
CA ALA A 27 17.68 -25.37 -3.05
C ALA A 27 16.80 -24.41 -2.21
N ALA A 28 16.02 -23.58 -2.89
CA ALA A 28 15.22 -22.54 -2.24
C ALA A 28 14.25 -23.17 -1.22
N PRO A 29 14.01 -22.53 -0.06
CA PRO A 29 13.13 -23.08 0.96
C PRO A 29 11.70 -23.16 0.41
N VAL A 30 11.17 -24.38 0.32
CA VAL A 30 9.78 -24.67 -0.06
C VAL A 30 8.86 -23.90 0.88
N GLY A 31 7.91 -23.12 0.35
CA GLY A 31 7.00 -22.31 1.18
C GLY A 31 6.21 -23.17 2.19
N ALA A 32 5.87 -22.60 3.34
CA ALA A 32 5.13 -23.29 4.40
C ALA A 32 3.86 -23.97 3.85
N LEU A 33 3.59 -25.21 4.26
CA LEU A 33 2.45 -26.00 3.78
C LEU A 33 1.11 -25.34 4.16
N ASP A 34 0.17 -25.33 3.21
CA ASP A 34 -1.23 -24.98 3.40
C ASP A 34 -1.99 -26.25 3.81
N TRP A 35 -1.95 -26.58 5.10
CA TRP A 35 -2.61 -27.77 5.64
C TRP A 35 -4.12 -27.79 5.36
N PRO A 36 -4.90 -26.69 5.53
CA PRO A 36 -6.32 -26.70 5.18
C PRO A 36 -6.59 -27.02 3.70
N ALA A 37 -5.85 -26.44 2.76
CA ALA A 37 -6.01 -26.74 1.34
C ALA A 37 -5.55 -28.16 0.99
N THR A 38 -4.44 -28.61 1.61
CA THR A 38 -3.91 -29.98 1.47
C THR A 38 -4.94 -31.01 1.93
N LEU A 39 -5.52 -30.82 3.11
CA LEU A 39 -6.51 -31.75 3.67
C LEU A 39 -7.82 -31.76 2.87
N ARG A 40 -8.21 -30.62 2.28
CA ARG A 40 -9.38 -30.54 1.40
C ARG A 40 -9.20 -31.37 0.12
N VAL A 41 -8.01 -31.33 -0.48
CA VAL A 41 -7.68 -32.15 -1.68
C VAL A 41 -7.50 -33.62 -1.32
N LYS A 42 -6.81 -33.92 -0.20
CA LYS A 42 -6.62 -35.29 0.30
C LYS A 42 -7.97 -35.99 0.54
N GLY A 43 -8.93 -35.28 1.15
CA GLY A 43 -10.18 -35.90 1.61
C GLY A 43 -9.90 -37.08 2.56
N PRO A 44 -10.65 -38.20 2.44
CA PRO A 44 -10.46 -39.38 3.30
C PRO A 44 -9.22 -40.21 2.94
N SER A 45 -8.65 -40.06 1.74
CA SER A 45 -7.54 -40.89 1.24
C SER A 45 -6.23 -40.70 2.01
N ALA A 46 -5.29 -41.65 1.92
CA ALA A 46 -3.96 -41.50 2.49
C ALA A 46 -3.25 -40.24 1.92
N LEU A 47 -2.45 -39.55 2.74
CA LEU A 47 -1.73 -38.36 2.30
C LEU A 47 -0.57 -38.76 1.36
N VAL A 48 -0.66 -38.37 0.09
CA VAL A 48 0.44 -38.51 -0.89
C VAL A 48 1.00 -37.14 -1.29
N ALA A 49 2.19 -37.12 -1.88
CA ALA A 49 2.87 -35.89 -2.28
C ALA A 49 2.00 -34.97 -3.16
N ASP A 50 1.20 -35.54 -4.06
CA ASP A 50 0.31 -34.79 -4.96
C ASP A 50 -0.81 -34.02 -4.25
N HIS A 51 -1.11 -34.37 -3.00
CA HIS A 51 -2.07 -33.65 -2.18
C HIS A 51 -1.47 -32.39 -1.55
N LEU A 52 -0.13 -32.31 -1.42
CA LEU A 52 0.53 -31.21 -0.75
C LEU A 52 0.22 -29.90 -1.49
N ARG A 53 -0.33 -28.95 -0.75
CA ARG A 53 -0.52 -27.58 -1.19
C ARG A 53 0.40 -26.72 -0.35
N HIS A 54 1.19 -25.90 -1.02
CA HIS A 54 2.02 -24.91 -0.35
C HIS A 54 1.24 -23.62 -0.20
N ARG A 55 1.40 -22.91 0.91
CA ARG A 55 0.94 -21.52 0.96
C ARG A 55 1.70 -20.79 -0.13
N ALA A 56 0.94 -20.15 -1.00
CA ALA A 56 1.49 -19.15 -1.90
C ALA A 56 2.36 -18.19 -1.07
N ARG A 57 3.59 -17.96 -1.51
CA ARG A 57 4.44 -16.92 -0.92
C ARG A 57 3.66 -15.59 -1.01
N PRO A 58 3.90 -14.62 -0.11
CA PRO A 58 3.32 -13.28 -0.21
C PRO A 58 3.46 -12.67 -1.62
N SER A 59 4.56 -12.97 -2.33
CA SER A 59 4.79 -12.59 -3.73
C SER A 59 3.91 -13.31 -4.77
N GLU A 60 3.41 -14.51 -4.46
CA GLU A 60 2.53 -15.31 -5.34
C GLU A 60 1.04 -15.02 -5.12
N ARG A 61 0.69 -14.43 -3.97
CA ARG A 61 -0.68 -14.09 -3.60
C ARG A 61 -1.22 -12.86 -4.35
N GLY A 62 -0.33 -12.06 -4.92
CA GLY A 62 -0.64 -10.76 -5.49
C GLY A 62 -0.88 -9.70 -4.41
N LEU A 63 -0.66 -8.45 -4.79
CA LEU A 63 -0.82 -7.28 -3.93
C LEU A 63 -1.86 -6.35 -4.53
N LEU A 64 -2.70 -5.76 -3.68
CA LEU A 64 -3.55 -4.61 -4.00
C LEU A 64 -3.07 -3.41 -3.17
N GLN A 65 -2.57 -2.39 -3.84
CA GLN A 65 -2.24 -1.11 -3.22
C GLN A 65 -3.42 -0.16 -3.38
N CYS A 66 -4.16 0.08 -2.30
CA CYS A 66 -5.25 1.04 -2.25
C CYS A 66 -4.73 2.38 -1.73
N VAL A 67 -4.71 3.39 -2.59
CA VAL A 67 -4.23 4.72 -2.26
C VAL A 67 -5.42 5.64 -1.98
N LEU A 68 -5.40 6.27 -0.80
CA LEU A 68 -6.21 7.44 -0.45
C LEU A 68 -5.36 8.68 -0.67
N LEU A 69 -5.77 9.57 -1.57
CA LEU A 69 -5.06 10.80 -1.87
C LEU A 69 -5.88 12.02 -1.47
N ASP A 70 -5.29 12.82 -0.59
CA ASP A 70 -5.81 14.10 -0.17
C ASP A 70 -5.56 15.18 -1.24
N CYS A 71 -6.65 15.68 -1.80
CA CYS A 71 -6.72 16.74 -2.81
C CYS A 71 -7.28 18.05 -2.23
N SER A 72 -7.27 18.20 -0.90
CA SER A 72 -7.74 19.42 -0.20
C SER A 72 -6.91 20.66 -0.54
N ALA A 73 -7.41 21.83 -0.14
CA ALA A 73 -6.74 23.10 -0.40
C ALA A 73 -5.33 23.19 0.22
N SER A 74 -5.11 22.58 1.40
CA SER A 74 -3.79 22.58 2.05
C SER A 74 -2.77 21.71 1.34
N MET A 75 -3.23 20.63 0.69
CA MET A 75 -2.42 19.81 -0.22
C MET A 75 -2.17 20.52 -1.55
N ARG A 76 -3.12 21.32 -2.07
CA ARG A 76 -2.90 22.12 -3.30
C ARG A 76 -1.86 23.23 -3.09
N ALA A 77 -1.73 23.73 -1.86
CA ALA A 77 -0.77 24.77 -1.52
C ALA A 77 0.67 24.23 -1.47
N GLY A 78 1.62 25.02 -1.98
CA GLY A 78 3.05 24.84 -1.71
C GLY A 78 3.67 23.56 -2.26
N GLN A 79 3.44 23.23 -3.53
CA GLN A 79 4.00 22.06 -4.24
C GLN A 79 3.65 20.67 -3.68
N ARG A 80 2.94 20.55 -2.54
CA ARG A 80 2.60 19.25 -1.92
C ARG A 80 1.82 18.33 -2.85
N LEU A 81 0.78 18.85 -3.53
CA LEU A 81 0.03 18.05 -4.49
C LEU A 81 0.87 17.67 -5.72
N ALA A 82 1.84 18.49 -6.12
CA ALA A 82 2.77 18.14 -7.19
C ALA A 82 3.70 17.00 -6.75
N LEU A 83 4.22 17.04 -5.52
CA LEU A 83 4.97 15.93 -4.92
C LEU A 83 4.12 14.66 -4.81
N ALA A 84 2.87 14.79 -4.33
CA ALA A 84 1.94 13.67 -4.20
C ALA A 84 1.63 13.02 -5.55
N LYS A 85 1.48 13.82 -6.61
CA LYS A 85 1.35 13.34 -8.00
C LYS A 85 2.57 12.53 -8.43
N GLY A 86 3.78 13.06 -8.23
CA GLY A 86 5.01 12.37 -8.59
C GLY A 86 5.17 11.04 -7.85
N LEU A 87 4.89 11.04 -6.54
CA LEU A 87 4.89 9.83 -5.72
C LEU A 87 3.83 8.82 -6.16
N LEU A 88 2.63 9.27 -6.52
CA LEU A 88 1.58 8.39 -7.04
C LEU A 88 2.00 7.73 -8.35
N VAL A 89 2.61 8.49 -9.28
CA VAL A 89 3.16 7.94 -10.53
C VAL A 89 4.21 6.89 -10.22
N ALA A 90 5.22 7.21 -9.41
CA ALA A 90 6.30 6.28 -9.06
C ALA A 90 5.77 5.02 -8.34
N LEU A 91 4.81 5.18 -7.43
CA LEU A 91 4.19 4.05 -6.74
C LEU A 91 3.43 3.14 -7.71
N PHE A 92 2.68 3.70 -8.65
CA PHE A 92 1.90 2.92 -9.62
C PHE A 92 2.79 2.30 -10.70
N GLU A 93 3.88 2.96 -11.11
CA GLU A 93 4.90 2.36 -11.97
C GLU A 93 5.59 1.18 -11.28
N HIS A 94 5.92 1.33 -9.99
CA HIS A 94 6.42 0.21 -9.20
C HIS A 94 5.41 -0.93 -9.12
N ALA A 95 4.14 -0.63 -8.86
CA ALA A 95 3.05 -1.61 -8.85
C ALA A 95 2.90 -2.33 -10.20
N TYR A 96 3.04 -1.60 -11.31
CA TYR A 96 3.02 -2.15 -12.67
C TYR A 96 4.14 -3.19 -12.86
N LEU A 97 5.38 -2.83 -12.51
CA LEU A 97 6.54 -3.73 -12.60
C LEU A 97 6.37 -4.97 -11.72
N GLN A 98 5.80 -4.81 -10.51
CA GLN A 98 5.53 -5.91 -9.59
C GLN A 98 4.25 -6.69 -9.93
N ARG A 99 3.60 -6.41 -11.07
CA ARG A 99 2.33 -7.03 -11.49
C ARG A 99 1.25 -7.00 -10.40
N SER A 100 1.24 -5.92 -9.61
CA SER A 100 0.27 -5.67 -8.54
C SER A 100 -0.97 -4.96 -9.07
N GLU A 101 -2.07 -5.03 -8.32
CA GLU A 101 -3.25 -4.20 -8.56
C GLU A 101 -3.17 -2.91 -7.77
N VAL A 102 -3.80 -1.88 -8.29
CA VAL A 102 -3.94 -0.58 -7.63
C VAL A 102 -5.41 -0.20 -7.55
N ALA A 103 -5.73 0.60 -6.53
CA ALA A 103 -6.95 1.37 -6.47
C ALA A 103 -6.61 2.79 -6.01
N LEU A 104 -7.30 3.79 -6.55
CA LEU A 104 -7.11 5.19 -6.18
C LEU A 104 -8.43 5.79 -5.76
N ILE A 105 -8.47 6.31 -4.55
CA ILE A 105 -9.56 7.12 -4.03
C ILE A 105 -8.98 8.50 -3.77
N CYS A 106 -9.56 9.51 -4.39
CA CYS A 106 -9.25 10.90 -4.10
C CYS A 106 -10.28 11.43 -3.12
N PHE A 107 -9.88 12.31 -2.22
CA PHE A 107 -10.78 13.02 -1.32
C PHE A 107 -10.34 14.46 -1.13
N ASP A 108 -11.28 15.36 -0.91
CA ASP A 108 -11.04 16.77 -0.62
C ASP A 108 -12.21 17.29 0.23
N GLY A 109 -12.27 18.60 0.51
CA GLY A 109 -13.35 19.18 1.34
C GLY A 109 -14.78 18.92 0.85
N ASN A 110 -14.94 18.41 -0.37
CA ASN A 110 -16.21 18.13 -1.04
C ASN A 110 -16.63 16.65 -0.96
N GLY A 111 -15.75 15.74 -0.51
CA GLY A 111 -16.07 14.33 -0.32
C GLY A 111 -14.95 13.39 -0.74
N ALA A 112 -15.31 12.15 -1.11
CA ALA A 112 -14.38 11.14 -1.58
C ALA A 112 -14.92 10.40 -2.81
N ALA A 113 -14.04 10.11 -3.78
CA ALA A 113 -14.40 9.46 -5.03
C ALA A 113 -13.39 8.36 -5.41
N LEU A 114 -13.89 7.19 -5.79
CA LEU A 114 -13.08 6.12 -6.37
C LEU A 114 -12.74 6.50 -7.81
N ARG A 115 -11.47 6.83 -8.07
CA ARG A 115 -10.96 7.27 -9.37
C ARG A 115 -10.41 6.11 -10.19
N VAL A 116 -9.80 5.14 -9.52
CA VAL A 116 -9.31 3.91 -10.13
C VAL A 116 -9.83 2.73 -9.31
N PRO A 117 -10.72 1.88 -9.86
CA PRO A 117 -11.13 0.66 -9.17
C PRO A 117 -9.97 -0.33 -9.10
N PRO A 118 -10.00 -1.31 -8.15
CA PRO A 118 -9.00 -2.35 -8.05
C PRO A 118 -8.75 -3.05 -9.39
N SER A 119 -7.61 -2.75 -10.01
CA SER A 119 -7.25 -3.24 -11.34
C SER A 119 -5.74 -3.24 -11.53
N ARG A 120 -5.24 -3.98 -12.53
CA ARG A 120 -3.83 -3.88 -12.93
C ARG A 120 -3.58 -2.50 -13.51
N VAL A 121 -2.41 -1.94 -13.19
CA VAL A 121 -2.00 -0.64 -13.71
C VAL A 121 -1.95 -0.72 -15.25
N PRO A 122 -2.65 0.16 -15.99
CA PRO A 122 -2.49 0.24 -17.44
C PRO A 122 -1.14 0.90 -17.78
N GLY A 123 -0.58 0.58 -18.95
CA GLY A 123 0.60 1.29 -19.45
C GLY A 123 0.35 2.80 -19.58
N GLY A 124 1.34 3.64 -19.27
CA GLY A 124 1.23 5.10 -19.38
C GLY A 124 0.59 5.82 -18.18
N VAL A 125 1.07 5.53 -16.97
CA VAL A 125 0.53 6.08 -15.70
C VAL A 125 0.58 7.60 -15.65
N ALA A 126 1.68 8.22 -16.08
CA ALA A 126 1.89 9.66 -15.99
C ALA A 126 0.77 10.48 -16.67
N GLY A 127 0.32 10.05 -17.86
CA GLY A 127 -0.77 10.71 -18.58
C GLY A 127 -2.14 10.50 -17.93
N ALA A 128 -2.36 9.39 -17.22
CA ALA A 128 -3.63 9.07 -16.58
C ALA A 128 -3.83 9.83 -15.24
N VAL A 129 -2.74 10.11 -14.50
CA VAL A 129 -2.80 10.79 -13.20
C VAL A 129 -3.47 12.16 -13.28
N ALA A 130 -3.21 12.94 -14.33
CA ALA A 130 -3.87 14.25 -14.51
C ALA A 130 -5.40 14.13 -14.58
N ARG A 131 -5.91 13.05 -15.21
CA ARG A 131 -7.36 12.77 -15.30
C ARG A 131 -7.93 12.23 -13.99
N TRP A 132 -7.16 11.46 -13.22
CA TRP A 132 -7.63 10.94 -11.93
C TRP A 132 -7.76 12.01 -10.85
N LEU A 133 -7.03 13.12 -10.98
CA LEU A 133 -6.98 14.19 -9.98
C LEU A 133 -7.90 15.37 -10.29
N GLN A 134 -8.87 15.18 -11.18
CA GLN A 134 -9.91 16.17 -11.41
C GLN A 134 -10.67 16.46 -10.10
N PRO A 135 -11.23 17.68 -9.93
CA PRO A 135 -11.99 18.04 -8.72
C PRO A 135 -13.11 17.06 -8.41
N ILE A 136 -13.41 16.90 -7.12
CA ILE A 136 -14.56 16.12 -6.66
C ILE A 136 -15.75 17.08 -6.55
N GLY A 137 -16.83 16.79 -7.28
CA GLY A 137 -18.09 17.49 -7.13
C GLY A 137 -18.88 16.90 -5.96
N GLY A 138 -19.36 17.72 -5.04
CA GLY A 138 -20.10 17.29 -3.84
C GLY A 138 -19.84 18.19 -2.64
N GLY A 139 -20.70 18.19 -1.61
CA GLY A 139 -20.59 19.11 -0.48
C GLY A 139 -20.35 18.41 0.86
N GLY A 140 -19.41 18.96 1.63
CA GLY A 140 -19.45 19.11 3.09
C GLY A 140 -19.45 17.85 3.99
N GLY A 141 -18.30 17.57 4.61
CA GLY A 141 -18.18 16.70 5.79
C GLY A 141 -16.89 15.86 5.80
N THR A 142 -16.24 15.79 6.97
CA THR A 142 -14.96 15.09 7.29
C THR A 142 -14.41 14.20 6.17
N PRO A 143 -13.54 14.72 5.30
CA PRO A 143 -13.27 14.08 4.02
C PRO A 143 -12.42 12.80 4.15
N LEU A 144 -11.58 12.72 5.19
CA LEU A 144 -10.86 11.49 5.51
C LEU A 144 -11.81 10.35 5.94
N ALA A 145 -12.90 10.65 6.64
CA ALA A 145 -13.86 9.63 7.08
C ALA A 145 -14.62 9.03 5.89
N ALA A 146 -15.05 9.87 4.95
CA ALA A 146 -15.65 9.41 3.69
C ALA A 146 -14.67 8.55 2.88
N ALA A 147 -13.40 8.99 2.76
CA ALA A 147 -12.36 8.23 2.07
C ALA A 147 -12.08 6.88 2.72
N ALA A 148 -11.95 6.84 4.05
CA ALA A 148 -11.73 5.61 4.81
C ALA A 148 -12.91 4.63 4.68
N ALA A 149 -14.15 5.13 4.72
CA ALA A 149 -15.34 4.32 4.51
C ALA A 149 -15.39 3.72 3.09
N LEU A 150 -15.03 4.51 2.07
CA LEU A 150 -14.96 4.04 0.69
C LEU A 150 -13.82 3.01 0.51
N ALA A 151 -12.66 3.22 1.12
CA ALA A 151 -11.57 2.24 1.14
C ALA A 151 -11.99 0.95 1.84
N ALA A 152 -12.69 1.02 2.97
CA ALA A 152 -13.19 -0.17 3.67
C ALA A 152 -14.11 -1.00 2.78
N GLN A 153 -15.02 -0.36 2.03
CA GLN A 153 -15.88 -1.05 1.07
C GLN A 153 -15.08 -1.67 -0.08
N THR A 154 -14.17 -0.91 -0.69
CA THR A 154 -13.33 -1.36 -1.80
C THR A 154 -12.46 -2.55 -1.40
N LEU A 155 -11.76 -2.46 -0.26
CA LEU A 155 -10.90 -3.51 0.25
C LEU A 155 -11.69 -4.76 0.68
N ARG A 156 -12.87 -4.58 1.29
CA ARG A 156 -13.75 -5.72 1.63
C ARG A 156 -14.20 -6.47 0.38
N ARG A 157 -14.61 -5.76 -0.67
CA ARG A 157 -14.97 -6.39 -1.97
C ARG A 157 -13.76 -7.10 -2.60
N ALA A 158 -12.58 -6.51 -2.51
CA ALA A 158 -11.34 -7.15 -2.98
C ALA A 158 -11.02 -8.43 -2.19
N ALA A 159 -11.15 -8.39 -0.86
CA ALA A 159 -10.93 -9.54 0.01
C ALA A 159 -11.91 -10.70 -0.29
N LEU A 160 -13.17 -10.39 -0.61
CA LEU A 160 -14.14 -11.41 -1.04
C LEU A 160 -13.77 -12.03 -2.40
N ARG A 161 -13.30 -11.20 -3.35
CA ARG A 161 -12.91 -11.67 -4.70
C ARG A 161 -11.62 -12.49 -4.71
N ARG A 162 -10.61 -12.05 -3.95
CA ARG A 162 -9.30 -12.72 -3.86
C ARG A 162 -8.83 -12.75 -2.40
N PRO A 163 -9.30 -13.73 -1.60
CA PRO A 163 -9.00 -13.81 -0.18
C PRO A 163 -7.51 -13.86 0.14
N ALA A 164 -6.74 -14.53 -0.73
CA ALA A 164 -5.30 -14.69 -0.56
C ALA A 164 -4.50 -13.42 -0.87
N GLN A 165 -5.04 -12.48 -1.67
CA GLN A 165 -4.35 -11.25 -2.10
C GLN A 165 -4.10 -10.33 -0.90
N LEU A 166 -2.86 -9.86 -0.75
CA LEU A 166 -2.50 -8.87 0.26
C LEU A 166 -3.05 -7.50 -0.12
N ARG A 167 -3.47 -6.73 0.87
CA ARG A 167 -4.10 -5.41 0.72
C ARG A 167 -3.36 -4.39 1.56
N GLU A 168 -2.67 -3.48 0.90
CA GLU A 168 -2.00 -2.35 1.53
C GLU A 168 -2.84 -1.09 1.35
N LEU A 169 -3.06 -0.37 2.45
CA LEU A 169 -3.69 0.95 2.43
C LEU A 169 -2.62 2.03 2.55
N TRP A 170 -2.55 2.92 1.57
CA TRP A 170 -1.63 4.05 1.55
C TRP A 170 -2.43 5.34 1.65
N VAL A 171 -2.13 6.21 2.62
CA VAL A 171 -2.83 7.49 2.80
C VAL A 171 -1.87 8.64 2.62
N PHE A 172 -2.10 9.46 1.60
CA PHE A 172 -1.29 10.61 1.26
C PHE A 172 -2.02 11.85 1.76
N THR A 173 -1.55 12.46 2.84
CA THR A 173 -2.25 13.58 3.49
C THR A 173 -1.29 14.43 4.32
N ASP A 174 -1.65 15.69 4.56
CA ASP A 174 -1.05 16.54 5.59
C ASP A 174 -1.80 16.43 6.95
N ALA A 175 -2.72 15.46 7.04
CA ALA A 175 -3.52 15.09 8.20
C ALA A 175 -4.24 16.26 8.88
N ARG A 176 -4.62 17.29 8.12
CA ARG A 176 -5.43 18.43 8.60
C ARG A 176 -6.90 18.07 8.76
N THR A 177 -7.19 17.02 9.52
CA THR A 177 -8.54 16.58 9.89
C THR A 177 -8.73 16.63 11.41
N ALA A 178 -9.88 17.12 11.85
CA ALA A 178 -10.26 17.12 13.27
C ALA A 178 -10.68 15.73 13.75
N VAL A 179 -11.30 14.94 12.87
CA VAL A 179 -11.84 13.62 13.18
C VAL A 179 -10.99 12.55 12.51
N LEU A 180 -10.49 11.63 13.32
CA LEU A 180 -9.73 10.46 12.87
C LEU A 180 -10.68 9.26 12.74
N PRO A 181 -10.94 8.75 11.53
CA PRO A 181 -11.79 7.58 11.34
C PRO A 181 -11.08 6.29 11.78
N PRO A 182 -11.80 5.16 11.94
CA PRO A 182 -11.17 3.86 12.15
C PRO A 182 -10.41 3.39 10.90
N ARG A 183 -9.38 2.57 11.11
CA ARG A 183 -8.65 1.92 10.01
C ARG A 183 -9.57 0.95 9.27
N PRO A 184 -9.59 0.95 7.92
CA PRO A 184 -10.25 -0.09 7.14
C PRO A 184 -9.79 -1.50 7.55
N ALA A 185 -10.70 -2.30 8.11
CA ALA A 185 -10.36 -3.61 8.69
C ALA A 185 -9.81 -4.63 7.68
N ALA A 186 -10.20 -4.51 6.42
CA ALA A 186 -9.73 -5.37 5.34
C ALA A 186 -8.32 -5.00 4.81
N ALA A 187 -7.67 -3.97 5.35
CA ALA A 187 -6.28 -3.65 5.06
C ALA A 187 -5.36 -4.54 5.91
N ASP A 188 -4.48 -5.32 5.26
CA ASP A 188 -3.49 -6.14 5.95
C ASP A 188 -2.36 -5.28 6.51
N ALA A 189 -1.99 -4.22 5.80
CA ALA A 189 -1.04 -3.20 6.23
C ALA A 189 -1.54 -1.79 5.88
N ALA A 190 -1.06 -0.80 6.62
CA ALA A 190 -1.39 0.61 6.38
C ALA A 190 -0.13 1.49 6.47
N PHE A 191 -0.06 2.49 5.60
CA PHE A 191 1.03 3.44 5.49
C PHE A 191 0.43 4.84 5.39
N ILE A 192 0.91 5.76 6.24
CA ILE A 192 0.56 7.18 6.19
C ILE A 192 1.78 7.91 5.61
N VAL A 193 1.61 8.52 4.45
CA VAL A 193 2.61 9.36 3.81
C VAL A 193 2.33 10.79 4.24
N ASP A 194 3.22 11.34 5.07
CA ASP A 194 3.10 12.65 5.68
C ASP A 194 3.60 13.74 4.72
N PHE A 195 2.70 14.64 4.35
CA PHE A 195 2.98 15.83 3.53
C PHE A 195 3.06 17.12 4.36
N GLU A 196 3.09 17.02 5.69
CA GLU A 196 3.33 18.16 6.55
C GLU A 196 4.72 18.75 6.28
N GLN A 197 4.73 19.97 5.73
CA GLN A 197 5.95 20.73 5.43
C GLN A 197 5.95 22.04 6.21
N GLY A 198 7.12 22.43 6.73
CA GLY A 198 7.34 23.67 7.46
C GLY A 198 8.20 23.46 8.71
N THR A 199 8.63 24.56 9.33
CA THR A 199 9.44 24.55 10.56
C THR A 199 8.65 24.08 11.79
N LEU A 200 7.32 24.22 11.77
CA LEU A 200 6.42 23.72 12.80
C LEU A 200 5.65 22.49 12.29
N ARG A 201 6.04 21.30 12.74
CA ARG A 201 5.31 20.04 12.49
C ARG A 201 4.34 19.81 13.65
N LEU A 202 3.06 19.65 13.34
CA LEU A 202 1.99 19.41 14.31
C LEU A 202 1.80 17.92 14.60
N GLY A 203 2.52 17.03 13.89
CA GLY A 203 2.57 15.60 14.19
C GLY A 203 1.23 14.88 13.95
N ARG A 204 0.36 15.46 13.13
CA ARG A 204 -1.01 14.95 12.94
C ARG A 204 -1.02 13.63 12.17
N ALA A 205 -0.15 13.49 11.18
CA ALA A 205 0.01 12.23 10.43
C ALA A 205 0.52 11.11 11.34
N ALA A 206 1.45 11.41 12.25
CA ALA A 206 1.93 10.45 13.24
C ALA A 206 0.82 9.97 14.16
N ARG A 207 -0.05 10.88 14.66
CA ARG A 207 -1.21 10.51 15.49
C ARG A 207 -2.21 9.61 14.74
N LEU A 208 -2.44 9.87 13.45
CA LEU A 208 -3.26 8.99 12.61
C LEU A 208 -2.60 7.61 12.47
N ALA A 209 -1.28 7.59 12.21
CA ALA A 209 -0.51 6.37 12.05
C ALA A 209 -0.53 5.51 13.32
N GLU A 210 -0.34 6.11 14.50
CA GLU A 210 -0.43 5.44 15.79
C GLU A 210 -1.81 4.81 16.00
N ARG A 211 -2.89 5.58 15.77
CA ARG A 211 -4.27 5.06 15.91
C ARG A 211 -4.54 3.90 14.97
N TRP A 212 -3.92 3.90 13.80
CA TRP A 212 -4.10 2.87 12.78
C TRP A 212 -3.05 1.76 12.86
N GLN A 213 -2.11 1.81 13.81
CA GLN A 213 -0.94 0.91 13.83
C GLN A 213 -0.26 0.84 12.45
N ALA A 214 -0.23 1.98 11.76
CA ALA A 214 0.30 2.17 10.43
C ALA A 214 1.74 2.70 10.51
N GLN A 215 2.51 2.49 9.45
CA GLN A 215 3.82 3.12 9.33
C GLN A 215 3.65 4.57 8.85
N CYS A 216 4.26 5.52 9.55
CA CYS A 216 4.33 6.91 9.10
C CYS A 216 5.62 7.10 8.30
N ILE A 217 5.51 7.64 7.08
CA ILE A 217 6.64 7.84 6.16
C ILE A 217 6.60 9.29 5.69
N ASP A 218 7.74 9.97 5.75
CA ASP A 218 7.86 11.32 5.20
C ASP A 218 7.81 11.27 3.66
N ALA A 219 7.07 12.19 3.03
CA ALA A 219 6.88 12.19 1.59
C ALA A 219 8.21 12.29 0.80
N ASP A 220 9.17 13.06 1.30
CA ASP A 220 10.49 13.20 0.65
C ASP A 220 11.33 11.92 0.80
N ALA A 221 11.31 11.32 1.98
CA ALA A 221 11.98 10.03 2.21
C ALA A 221 11.40 8.92 1.31
N LEU A 222 10.08 8.91 1.11
CA LEU A 222 9.43 7.96 0.19
C LEU A 222 9.87 8.18 -1.26
N ARG A 223 10.00 9.44 -1.69
CA ARG A 223 10.44 9.80 -3.05
C ARG A 223 11.85 9.26 -3.32
N GLU A 224 12.76 9.46 -2.37
CA GLU A 224 14.14 8.95 -2.47
C GLU A 224 14.17 7.42 -2.53
N ALA A 225 13.40 6.75 -1.67
CA ALA A 225 13.30 5.30 -1.63
C ALA A 225 12.78 4.68 -2.94
N LEU A 226 11.72 5.25 -3.51
CA LEU A 226 11.16 4.78 -4.78
C LEU A 226 12.15 5.03 -5.94
N THR A 227 12.83 6.18 -5.94
CA THR A 227 13.82 6.51 -6.97
C THR A 227 15.01 5.55 -6.93
N SER A 228 15.53 5.21 -5.74
CA SER A 228 16.62 4.23 -5.60
C SER A 228 16.20 2.87 -6.16
N ARG A 229 15.01 2.37 -5.76
CA ARG A 229 14.52 1.06 -6.22
C ARG A 229 14.29 0.98 -7.72
N MET A 230 13.84 2.06 -8.34
CA MET A 230 13.66 2.11 -9.80
C MET A 230 15.00 2.10 -10.54
N ARG A 231 16.06 2.66 -9.95
CA ARG A 231 17.43 2.60 -10.50
C ARG A 231 18.06 1.22 -10.32
N ASP A 232 17.85 0.59 -9.17
CA ASP A 232 18.45 -0.72 -8.85
C ASP A 232 17.75 -1.90 -9.56
N GLY A 233 16.54 -1.68 -10.08
CA GLY A 233 15.73 -2.68 -10.79
C GLY A 233 15.70 -2.54 -12.31
N ALA A 234 16.43 -1.58 -12.87
CA ALA A 234 16.63 -1.37 -14.32
C ALA A 234 17.95 -2.00 -14.78
#